data_AF-A0A6S7JNM5-F1
#
_entry.id   AF-A0A6S7JNM5-F1
#
_cell.length_a   1.000
_cell.length_b   1.000
_cell.length_c   1.000
_cell.angle_alpha   90.00
_cell.angle_beta   90.00
_cell.angle_gamma   90.00
#
_symmetry.space_group_name_H-M   'P 1'
#
loop_
_entity.id
_entity.type
_entity.pdbx_description
1 polymer ?
#
loop_
_entity_poly.entity_id
_entity_poly.type
_entity_poly.pdbx_seq_one_letter_code
_entity_poly.pdbx_strand_id
1 'polypeptide(L)'
;MQVLTDENNTLHSTVKLLNVRLSAILEIVSIHETELTRHGGVTGVNGGNEGLLRTWREKVFALMVQLQSQKIVENETKRKEDAKISGLNSQLQELERSNSILNHKLADQEAAIELEIKKRTALQQENGKLREENAVFKKQEEQWSTHFQALRRSTEDVEKMLLQSLTNLNKTVSKLTSFDQRLTFAGSRIQFISEFLVHRDLQQKTKSYDEDGKDGEVIPDESTRENEEHLKSEVERLLKERAVLLNETKKHNQTLQEKTSALQEQYEGVIGEKNTQIGKLEVSESEKKERLHSLQDQLETKCEELEEASETIEELKLSLSKEKTTIEKEHREAMEKERLRNAEDMSMIEIQLNDVRREHAKAVAALKNAERQVSREKQQAGNMVANIEREYSEKLARCEKQLKSVEKERNLLMVRIREDRSHVVRSQPVTGRDNSTKGNRLLKPVKTSIAKQSLEKNRTQENTVDDEESESIKPIDAEEALTALKEIKVLSQQIVKLHDKSSDVSTSESEL
;
A
#
# COMPACT_ATOMS: atom_id res chain seq x y z
N MET A 1 11.79 13.42 42.79
CA MET A 1 12.42 14.18 43.89
C MET A 1 12.21 13.50 45.23
N GLN A 2 10.97 13.25 45.66
CA GLN A 2 10.67 12.66 46.98
C GLN A 2 11.17 11.21 47.18
N VAL A 3 11.09 10.38 46.14
CA VAL A 3 11.65 9.00 46.18
C VAL A 3 13.17 9.00 46.36
N LEU A 4 13.88 9.92 45.72
CA LEU A 4 15.34 10.07 45.85
C LEU A 4 15.75 10.59 47.23
N THR A 5 14.93 11.44 47.86
CA THR A 5 15.20 11.90 49.23
C THR A 5 14.97 10.78 50.25
N ASP A 6 13.97 9.94 50.04
CA ASP A 6 13.68 8.80 50.91
C ASP A 6 14.76 7.72 50.79
N GLU A 7 15.23 7.44 49.56
CA GLU A 7 16.36 6.53 49.31
C GLU A 7 17.68 7.06 49.89
N ASN A 8 17.92 8.36 49.83
CA ASN A 8 19.10 8.97 50.47
C ASN A 8 19.02 8.87 52.00
N ASN A 9 17.84 9.07 52.59
CA ASN A 9 17.63 8.92 54.02
C ASN A 9 17.80 7.46 54.50
N THR A 10 17.35 6.48 53.71
CA THR A 10 17.56 5.06 54.02
C THR A 10 19.03 4.68 53.90
N LEU A 11 19.73 5.12 52.85
CA LEU A 11 21.17 4.93 52.68
C LEU A 11 21.97 5.59 53.81
N HIS A 12 21.60 6.79 54.23
CA HIS A 12 22.25 7.46 55.35
C HIS A 12 22.05 6.71 56.68
N SER A 13 20.86 6.14 56.89
CA SER A 13 20.55 5.32 58.06
C SER A 13 21.30 3.99 58.04
N THR A 14 21.44 3.34 56.87
CA THR A 14 22.22 2.10 56.76
C THR A 14 23.71 2.35 56.98
N VAL A 15 24.27 3.45 56.47
CA VAL A 15 25.66 3.85 56.72
C VAL A 15 25.90 4.08 58.22
N LYS A 16 24.99 4.78 58.92
CA LYS A 16 25.09 4.95 60.38
C LYS A 16 25.08 3.62 61.12
N LEU A 17 24.17 2.71 60.77
CA LEU A 17 24.09 1.39 61.37
C LEU A 17 25.36 0.55 61.11
N LEU A 18 25.89 0.60 59.89
CA LEU A 18 27.14 -0.07 59.53
C LEU A 18 28.32 0.48 60.34
N ASN A 19 28.37 1.79 60.57
CA ASN A 19 29.45 2.40 61.35
C ASN A 19 29.41 2.00 62.83
N VAL A 20 28.21 1.89 63.42
CA VAL A 20 28.02 1.35 64.78
C VAL A 20 28.45 -0.11 64.85
N ARG A 21 28.06 -0.92 63.87
CA ARG A 21 28.47 -2.34 63.81
C ARG A 21 29.98 -2.49 63.64
N LEU A 22 30.60 -1.68 62.80
CA LEU A 22 32.05 -1.66 62.61
C LEU A 22 32.77 -1.31 63.91
N SER A 23 32.31 -0.27 64.61
CA SER A 23 32.87 0.14 65.90
C SER A 23 32.73 -0.95 66.96
N ALA A 24 31.57 -1.61 67.05
CA ALA A 24 31.37 -2.73 67.96
C ALA A 24 32.26 -3.93 67.63
N ILE A 25 32.47 -4.25 66.35
CA ILE A 25 33.39 -5.31 65.93
C ILE A 25 34.82 -4.95 66.28
N LEU A 26 35.25 -3.70 66.08
CA LEU A 26 36.58 -3.24 66.46
C LEU A 26 36.79 -3.33 67.98
N GLU A 27 35.77 -3.00 68.77
CA GLU A 27 35.82 -3.13 70.23
C GLU A 27 35.89 -4.60 70.66
N ILE A 28 35.11 -5.50 70.05
CA ILE A 28 35.20 -6.95 70.31
C ILE A 28 36.58 -7.49 69.92
N VAL A 29 37.14 -7.08 68.78
CA VAL A 29 38.49 -7.47 68.35
C VAL A 29 39.53 -6.95 69.34
N SER A 30 39.42 -5.70 69.78
CA SER A 30 40.30 -5.13 70.80
C SER A 30 40.20 -5.89 72.12
N ILE A 31 38.98 -6.22 72.58
CA ILE A 31 38.77 -7.08 73.76
C ILE A 31 39.46 -8.42 73.54
N HIS A 32 39.22 -9.11 72.44
CA HIS A 32 39.87 -10.39 72.14
C HIS A 32 41.40 -10.29 72.06
N GLU A 33 41.95 -9.21 71.49
CA GLU A 33 43.40 -8.96 71.45
C GLU A 33 43.98 -8.74 72.85
N THR A 34 43.28 -7.99 73.72
CA THR A 34 43.66 -7.83 75.13
C THR A 34 43.51 -9.12 75.92
N GLU A 35 42.53 -9.97 75.60
CA GLU A 35 42.36 -11.28 76.22
C GLU A 35 43.40 -12.30 75.76
N LEU A 36 43.76 -12.26 74.48
CA LEU A 36 44.84 -13.06 73.89
C LEU A 36 46.20 -12.66 74.46
N THR A 37 46.45 -11.37 74.73
CA THR A 37 47.66 -10.93 75.44
C THR A 37 47.61 -11.27 76.93
N ARG A 38 46.42 -11.28 77.57
CA ARG A 38 46.23 -11.71 78.96
C ARG A 38 46.35 -13.23 79.16
N HIS A 39 46.02 -14.05 78.16
CA HIS A 39 46.10 -15.52 78.20
C HIS A 39 47.25 -16.11 77.36
N GLY A 40 48.04 -15.26 76.70
CA GLY A 40 49.17 -15.63 75.84
C GLY A 40 50.44 -16.05 76.58
N GLY A 41 50.36 -16.29 77.88
CA GLY A 41 51.43 -16.81 78.73
C GLY A 41 51.29 -18.29 79.04
N VAL A 42 51.19 -19.17 78.03
CA VAL A 42 51.47 -20.60 78.22
C VAL A 42 52.46 -21.08 77.18
N THR A 43 53.69 -21.21 77.65
CA THR A 43 54.83 -21.88 77.03
C THR A 43 54.52 -23.34 76.70
N GLY A 44 54.86 -23.76 75.49
CA GLY A 44 55.38 -25.11 75.22
C GLY A 44 54.37 -26.21 74.87
N VAL A 45 54.04 -26.36 73.59
CA VAL A 45 53.75 -27.68 72.98
C VAL A 45 54.28 -27.70 71.53
N ASN A 46 55.56 -28.05 71.36
CA ASN A 46 56.23 -28.23 70.06
C ASN A 46 55.80 -29.53 69.32
N GLY A 47 54.52 -29.87 69.37
CA GLY A 47 53.93 -30.99 68.62
C GLY A 47 52.51 -30.72 68.11
N GLY A 48 51.80 -29.75 68.69
CA GLY A 48 50.46 -29.33 68.23
C GLY A 48 50.49 -28.26 67.13
N ASN A 49 51.55 -27.45 67.07
CA ASN A 49 51.62 -26.31 66.15
C ASN A 49 51.82 -26.71 64.68
N GLU A 50 52.56 -27.77 64.38
CA GLU A 50 52.68 -28.27 62.99
C GLU A 50 51.38 -28.89 62.48
N GLY A 51 50.65 -29.62 63.34
CA GLY A 51 49.31 -30.14 63.01
C GLY A 51 48.30 -29.00 62.77
N LEU A 52 48.32 -27.97 63.61
CA LEU A 52 47.48 -26.78 63.44
C LEU A 52 47.83 -26.00 62.17
N LEU A 53 49.12 -25.79 61.89
CA LEU A 53 49.58 -25.15 60.65
C LEU A 53 49.18 -25.94 59.40
N ARG A 54 49.27 -27.28 59.46
CA ARG A 54 48.84 -28.14 58.36
C ARG A 54 47.33 -28.04 58.13
N THR A 55 46.52 -28.20 59.18
CA THR A 55 45.05 -28.07 59.07
C THR A 55 44.62 -26.67 58.63
N TRP A 56 45.31 -25.61 59.06
CA TRP A 56 45.07 -24.25 58.59
C TRP A 56 45.41 -24.09 57.10
N ARG A 57 46.57 -24.56 56.65
CA ARG A 57 46.96 -24.52 55.21
C ARG A 57 45.98 -25.31 54.35
N GLU A 58 45.57 -26.50 54.79
CA GLU A 58 44.57 -27.33 54.11
C GLU A 58 43.22 -26.59 54.03
N LYS A 59 42.79 -25.92 55.11
CA LYS A 59 41.54 -25.13 55.12
C LYS A 59 41.62 -23.90 54.23
N VAL A 60 42.72 -23.16 54.24
CA VAL A 60 42.94 -21.99 53.37
C VAL A 60 42.97 -22.42 51.91
N PHE A 61 43.66 -23.51 51.57
CA PHE A 61 43.66 -24.06 50.23
C PHE A 61 42.24 -24.48 49.78
N ALA A 62 41.49 -25.18 50.64
CA ALA A 62 40.10 -25.55 50.35
C ALA A 62 39.21 -24.32 50.11
N LEU A 63 39.35 -23.25 50.91
CA LEU A 63 38.61 -22.01 50.73
C LEU A 63 39.02 -21.27 49.45
N MET A 64 40.31 -21.24 49.09
CA MET A 64 40.76 -20.65 47.82
C MET A 64 40.20 -21.42 46.62
N VAL A 65 40.22 -22.75 46.66
CA VAL A 65 39.64 -23.61 45.61
C VAL A 65 38.12 -23.39 45.53
N GLN A 66 37.43 -23.31 46.67
CA GLN A 66 35.99 -23.02 46.71
C GLN A 66 35.68 -21.64 46.11
N LEU A 67 36.45 -20.61 46.47
CA LEU A 67 36.29 -19.25 45.93
C LEU A 67 36.58 -19.21 44.42
N GLN A 68 37.63 -19.90 43.95
CA GLN A 68 37.94 -19.99 42.52
C GLN A 68 36.86 -20.76 41.77
N SER A 69 36.35 -21.87 42.32
CA SER A 69 35.24 -22.62 41.73
C SER A 69 33.97 -21.77 41.65
N GLN A 70 33.63 -21.04 42.71
CA GLN A 70 32.50 -20.12 42.73
C GLN A 70 32.67 -19.03 41.67
N LYS A 71 33.86 -18.42 41.57
CA LYS A 71 34.16 -17.40 40.55
C LYS A 71 34.04 -17.95 39.13
N ILE A 72 34.44 -19.19 38.88
CA ILE A 72 34.28 -19.84 37.57
C ILE A 72 32.79 -20.02 37.26
N VAL A 73 32.00 -20.50 38.22
CA VAL A 73 30.54 -20.68 38.04
C VAL A 73 29.85 -19.34 37.81
N GLU A 74 30.16 -18.30 38.59
CA GLU A 74 29.62 -16.94 38.41
C GLU A 74 29.97 -16.35 37.04
N ASN A 75 31.20 -16.57 36.56
CA ASN A 75 31.58 -16.14 35.21
C ASN A 75 30.82 -16.93 34.13
N GLU A 76 30.57 -18.23 34.34
CA GLU A 76 29.80 -19.04 33.41
C GLU A 76 28.33 -18.63 33.39
N THR A 77 27.71 -18.36 34.54
CA THR A 77 26.33 -17.85 34.60
C THR A 77 26.22 -16.48 33.97
N LYS A 78 27.17 -15.58 34.25
CA LYS A 78 27.22 -14.26 33.61
C LYS A 78 27.33 -14.36 32.09
N ARG A 79 28.20 -15.23 31.57
CA ARG A 79 28.29 -15.47 30.11
C ARG A 79 27.00 -16.00 29.50
N LYS A 80 26.28 -16.89 30.21
CA LYS A 80 24.98 -17.40 29.75
C LYS A 80 23.91 -16.31 29.75
N GLU A 81 23.90 -15.46 30.76
CA GLU A 81 23.02 -14.29 30.83
C GLU A 81 23.33 -13.28 29.72
N ASP A 82 24.62 -12.94 29.53
CA ASP A 82 25.07 -12.04 28.47
C ASP A 82 24.68 -12.59 27.08
N ALA A 83 24.85 -13.90 26.83
CA ALA A 83 24.42 -14.53 25.59
C ALA A 83 22.90 -14.48 25.39
N LYS A 84 22.12 -14.66 26.47
CA LYS A 84 20.66 -14.54 26.41
C LYS A 84 20.24 -13.10 26.15
N ILE A 85 20.88 -12.12 26.79
CA ILE A 85 20.63 -10.69 26.58
C ILE A 85 20.97 -10.31 25.13
N SER A 86 22.11 -10.74 24.59
CA SER A 86 22.46 -10.47 23.19
C SER A 86 21.48 -11.12 22.22
N GLY A 87 21.03 -12.34 22.49
CA GLY A 87 20.03 -13.02 21.67
C GLY A 87 18.68 -12.29 21.65
N LEU A 88 18.20 -11.88 22.83
CA LEU A 88 16.97 -11.09 22.96
C LEU A 88 17.11 -9.72 22.28
N ASN A 89 18.27 -9.06 22.39
CA ASN A 89 18.51 -7.78 21.76
C ASN A 89 18.51 -7.89 20.21
N SER A 90 19.10 -8.95 19.67
CA SER A 90 19.05 -9.22 18.22
C SER A 90 17.61 -9.47 17.74
N GLN A 91 16.81 -10.22 18.51
CA GLN A 91 15.39 -10.44 18.19
C GLN A 91 14.59 -9.13 18.26
N LEU A 92 14.85 -8.29 19.26
CA LEU A 92 14.21 -7.00 19.40
C LEU A 92 14.54 -6.10 18.21
N GLN A 93 15.81 -6.02 17.80
CA GLN A 93 16.21 -5.27 16.61
C GLN A 93 15.56 -5.79 15.33
N GLU A 94 15.40 -7.11 15.19
CA GLU A 94 14.75 -7.68 14.02
C GLU A 94 13.26 -7.35 13.98
N LEU A 95 12.58 -7.40 15.13
CA LEU A 95 11.20 -6.96 15.26
C LEU A 95 11.05 -5.45 14.99
N GLU A 96 11.97 -4.61 15.46
CA GLU A 96 11.98 -3.17 15.18
C GLU A 96 12.16 -2.88 13.68
N ARG A 97 13.07 -3.58 13.00
CA ARG A 97 13.24 -3.48 11.54
C ARG A 97 11.97 -3.90 10.82
N SER A 98 11.40 -5.04 11.19
CA SER A 98 10.16 -5.55 10.61
C SER A 98 9.00 -4.55 10.80
N ASN A 99 8.88 -3.97 11.99
CA ASN A 99 7.89 -2.94 12.29
C ASN A 99 8.12 -1.66 11.46
N SER A 100 9.38 -1.21 11.32
CA SER A 100 9.72 -0.07 10.45
C SER A 100 9.31 -0.32 8.99
N ILE A 101 9.57 -1.52 8.46
CA ILE A 101 9.18 -1.90 7.10
C ILE A 101 7.65 -1.90 6.97
N LEU A 102 6.92 -2.45 7.94
CA LEU A 102 5.46 -2.45 7.94
C LEU A 102 4.89 -1.04 8.00
N ASN A 103 5.47 -0.15 8.81
CA ASN A 103 5.05 1.25 8.88
C ASN A 103 5.26 1.98 7.55
N HIS A 104 6.38 1.76 6.86
CA HIS A 104 6.60 2.32 5.54
C HIS A 104 5.59 1.80 4.52
N LYS A 105 5.33 0.48 4.50
CA LYS A 105 4.30 -0.11 3.62
C LYS A 105 2.90 0.43 3.91
N LEU A 106 2.58 0.65 5.19
CA LEU A 106 1.30 1.22 5.60
C LEU A 106 1.18 2.67 5.13
N ALA A 107 2.22 3.49 5.30
CA ALA A 107 2.25 4.86 4.80
C ALA A 107 2.13 4.93 3.26
N ASP A 108 2.78 4.02 2.54
CA ASP A 108 2.66 3.92 1.07
C ASP A 108 1.23 3.58 0.64
N GLN A 109 0.58 2.65 1.37
CA GLN A 109 -0.84 2.30 1.13
C GLN A 109 -1.77 3.46 1.45
N GLU A 110 -1.54 4.19 2.53
CA GLU A 110 -2.30 5.39 2.88
C GLU A 110 -2.18 6.47 1.80
N ALA A 111 -0.96 6.74 1.31
CA ALA A 111 -0.72 7.67 0.23
C ALA A 111 -1.40 7.24 -1.09
N ALA A 112 -1.36 5.95 -1.41
CA ALA A 112 -2.06 5.41 -2.58
C ALA A 112 -3.58 5.61 -2.49
N ILE A 113 -4.17 5.34 -1.32
CA ILE A 113 -5.60 5.56 -1.06
C ILE A 113 -5.95 7.05 -1.18
N GLU A 114 -5.12 7.95 -0.64
CA GLU A 114 -5.35 9.40 -0.74
C GLU A 114 -5.36 9.88 -2.20
N LEU A 115 -4.45 9.36 -3.03
CA LEU A 115 -4.42 9.64 -4.47
C LEU A 115 -5.67 9.11 -5.19
N GLU A 116 -6.15 7.91 -4.84
CA GLU A 116 -7.39 7.38 -5.40
C GLU A 116 -8.61 8.20 -5.00
N ILE A 117 -8.67 8.67 -3.74
CA ILE A 117 -9.73 9.57 -3.26
C ILE A 117 -9.70 10.87 -4.06
N LYS A 118 -8.52 11.51 -4.20
CA LYS A 118 -8.36 12.74 -4.99
C LYS A 118 -8.83 12.53 -6.43
N LYS A 119 -8.41 11.43 -7.08
CA LYS A 119 -8.86 11.08 -8.44
C LYS A 119 -10.38 10.90 -8.51
N ARG A 120 -10.97 10.18 -7.56
CA ARG A 120 -12.42 9.97 -7.50
C ARG A 120 -13.19 11.28 -7.33
N THR A 121 -12.71 12.18 -6.46
CA THR A 121 -13.35 13.48 -6.26
C THR A 121 -13.27 14.37 -7.50
N ALA A 122 -12.14 14.38 -8.21
CA ALA A 122 -11.99 15.09 -9.48
C ALA A 122 -12.96 14.56 -10.55
N LEU A 123 -13.04 13.23 -10.71
CA LEU A 123 -14.01 12.61 -11.63
C LEU A 123 -15.46 12.89 -11.23
N GLN A 124 -15.77 12.95 -9.93
CA GLN A 124 -17.11 13.28 -9.46
C GLN A 124 -17.48 14.74 -9.79
N GLN A 125 -16.53 15.67 -9.64
CA GLN A 125 -16.71 17.07 -10.03
C GLN A 125 -16.91 17.21 -11.55
N GLU A 126 -16.10 16.53 -12.36
CA GLU A 126 -16.23 16.53 -13.82
C GLU A 126 -17.58 15.95 -14.27
N ASN A 127 -18.00 14.81 -13.68
CA ASN A 127 -19.34 14.26 -13.92
C ASN A 127 -20.46 15.21 -13.48
N GLY A 128 -20.24 16.01 -12.42
CA GLY A 128 -21.16 17.07 -12.02
C GLY A 128 -21.31 18.13 -13.12
N LYS A 129 -20.19 18.67 -13.60
CA LYS A 129 -20.17 19.65 -14.70
C LYS A 129 -20.84 19.12 -15.98
N LEU A 130 -20.50 17.90 -16.39
CA LEU A 130 -21.10 17.27 -17.57
C LEU A 130 -22.62 17.06 -17.40
N ARG A 131 -23.11 16.77 -16.19
CA ARG A 131 -24.55 16.68 -15.92
C ARG A 131 -25.23 18.04 -16.03
N GLU A 132 -24.61 19.10 -15.51
CA GLU A 132 -25.12 20.47 -15.62
C GLU A 132 -25.19 20.93 -17.08
N GLU A 133 -24.12 20.74 -17.84
CA GLU A 133 -24.07 21.03 -19.28
C GLU A 133 -25.14 20.27 -20.05
N ASN A 134 -25.31 18.98 -19.76
CA ASN A 134 -26.34 18.15 -20.38
C ASN A 134 -27.76 18.62 -20.02
N ALA A 135 -27.99 19.07 -18.78
CA ALA A 135 -29.27 19.66 -18.37
C ALA A 135 -29.58 20.95 -19.17
N VAL A 136 -28.56 21.79 -19.41
CA VAL A 136 -28.69 22.98 -20.26
C VAL A 136 -29.05 22.59 -21.69
N PHE A 137 -28.34 21.62 -22.29
CA PHE A 137 -28.64 21.16 -23.64
C PHE A 137 -30.04 20.56 -23.77
N LYS A 138 -30.49 19.76 -22.80
CA LYS A 138 -31.87 19.23 -22.78
C LYS A 138 -32.91 20.34 -22.75
N LYS A 139 -32.72 21.36 -21.89
CA LYS A 139 -33.61 22.51 -21.85
C LYS A 139 -33.65 23.25 -23.18
N GLN A 140 -32.50 23.38 -23.83
CA GLN A 140 -32.41 24.01 -25.15
C GLN A 140 -33.12 23.16 -26.22
N GLU A 141 -32.95 21.83 -26.20
CA GLU A 141 -33.65 20.89 -27.09
C GLU A 141 -35.17 20.99 -26.92
N GLU A 142 -35.67 21.05 -25.68
CA GLU A 142 -37.09 21.28 -25.39
C GLU A 142 -37.58 22.61 -25.98
N GLN A 143 -36.81 23.69 -25.81
CA GLN A 143 -37.13 25.00 -26.41
C GLN A 143 -37.21 24.90 -27.94
N TRP A 144 -36.21 24.32 -28.61
CA TRP A 144 -36.25 24.13 -30.05
C TRP A 144 -37.44 23.30 -30.49
N SER A 145 -37.76 22.22 -29.78
CA SER A 145 -38.93 21.39 -30.05
C SER A 145 -40.23 22.19 -29.99
N THR A 146 -40.40 23.06 -28.98
CA THR A 146 -41.57 23.95 -28.90
C THR A 146 -41.63 24.95 -30.05
N HIS A 147 -40.48 25.53 -30.45
CA HIS A 147 -40.42 26.44 -31.60
C HIS A 147 -40.76 25.74 -32.91
N PHE A 148 -40.25 24.53 -33.14
CA PHE A 148 -40.59 23.72 -34.31
C PHE A 148 -42.08 23.38 -34.34
N GLN A 149 -42.67 23.04 -33.19
CA GLN A 149 -44.10 22.75 -33.10
C GLN A 149 -44.95 24.00 -33.38
N ALA A 150 -44.55 25.17 -32.89
CA ALA A 150 -45.22 26.44 -33.18
C ALA A 150 -45.14 26.79 -34.67
N LEU A 151 -43.96 26.64 -35.28
CA LEU A 151 -43.76 26.86 -36.71
C LEU A 151 -44.62 25.91 -37.55
N ARG A 152 -44.65 24.62 -37.19
CA ARG A 152 -45.52 23.63 -37.85
C ARG A 152 -46.98 24.07 -37.82
N ARG A 153 -47.51 24.47 -36.65
CA ARG A 153 -48.90 24.96 -36.53
C ARG A 153 -49.15 26.18 -37.41
N SER A 154 -48.23 27.16 -37.42
CA SER A 154 -48.35 28.34 -38.28
C SER A 154 -48.38 27.98 -39.76
N THR A 155 -47.55 27.02 -40.19
CA THR A 155 -47.54 26.55 -41.58
C THR A 155 -48.85 25.87 -41.95
N GLU A 156 -49.37 25.00 -41.08
CA GLU A 156 -50.68 24.35 -41.26
C GLU A 156 -51.83 25.37 -41.35
N ASP A 157 -51.78 26.46 -40.57
CA ASP A 157 -52.78 27.52 -40.61
C ASP A 157 -52.70 28.34 -41.91
N VAL A 158 -51.49 28.65 -42.38
CA VAL A 158 -51.28 29.30 -43.68
C VAL A 158 -51.76 28.41 -44.82
N GLU A 159 -51.47 27.11 -44.78
CA GLU A 159 -51.95 26.15 -45.77
C GLU A 159 -53.48 26.13 -45.84
N LYS A 160 -54.16 26.05 -44.69
CA LYS A 160 -55.62 26.13 -44.61
C LYS A 160 -56.16 27.44 -45.20
N MET A 161 -55.53 28.57 -44.86
CA MET A 161 -55.91 29.89 -45.37
C MET A 161 -55.76 29.97 -46.90
N LEU A 162 -54.64 29.46 -47.44
CA LEU A 162 -54.39 29.41 -48.88
C LEU A 162 -55.40 28.51 -49.59
N LEU A 163 -55.69 27.33 -49.06
CA LEU A 163 -56.72 26.43 -49.60
C LEU A 163 -58.09 27.12 -49.59
N GLN A 164 -58.45 27.80 -48.51
CA GLN A 164 -59.72 28.54 -48.43
C GLN A 164 -59.77 29.69 -49.46
N SER A 165 -58.68 30.46 -49.60
CA SER A 165 -58.56 31.51 -50.61
C SER A 165 -58.70 30.95 -52.04
N LEU A 166 -58.04 29.82 -52.34
CA LEU A 166 -58.13 29.13 -53.61
C LEU A 166 -59.56 28.67 -53.91
N THR A 167 -60.29 28.13 -52.92
CA THR A 167 -61.70 27.76 -53.11
C THR A 167 -62.58 28.98 -53.38
N ASN A 168 -62.32 30.12 -52.73
CA ASN A 168 -63.04 31.36 -52.99
C ASN A 168 -62.74 31.91 -54.38
N LEU A 169 -61.47 31.91 -54.79
CA LEU A 169 -61.05 32.30 -56.13
C LEU A 169 -61.74 31.42 -57.18
N ASN A 170 -61.72 30.10 -57.02
CA ASN A 170 -62.42 29.18 -57.93
C ASN A 170 -63.92 29.49 -58.02
N LYS A 171 -64.59 29.80 -56.91
CA LYS A 171 -66.00 30.24 -56.94
C LYS A 171 -66.17 31.55 -57.73
N THR A 172 -65.28 32.51 -57.59
CA THR A 172 -65.33 33.77 -58.37
C THR A 172 -65.07 33.54 -59.84
N VAL A 173 -64.14 32.66 -60.20
CA VAL A 173 -63.88 32.24 -61.59
C VAL A 173 -65.12 31.58 -62.18
N SER A 174 -65.79 30.68 -61.46
CA SER A 174 -67.06 30.08 -61.91
C SER A 174 -68.19 31.11 -62.08
N LYS A 175 -68.21 32.19 -61.29
CA LYS A 175 -69.14 33.30 -61.51
C LYS A 175 -68.77 34.10 -62.76
N LEU A 176 -67.48 34.38 -62.96
CA LEU A 176 -67.00 35.09 -64.14
C LEU A 176 -67.32 34.34 -65.43
N THR A 177 -67.15 33.02 -65.46
CA THR A 177 -67.55 32.20 -66.63
C THR A 177 -69.05 32.28 -66.89
N SER A 178 -69.89 32.35 -65.85
CA SER A 178 -71.33 32.58 -66.04
C SER A 178 -71.66 33.97 -66.60
N PHE A 179 -70.90 35.01 -66.23
CA PHE A 179 -71.05 36.34 -66.81
C PHE A 179 -70.57 36.38 -68.25
N ASP A 180 -69.47 35.70 -68.58
CA ASP A 180 -68.99 35.55 -69.94
C ASP A 180 -70.02 34.87 -70.86
N GLN A 181 -70.65 33.78 -70.39
CA GLN A 181 -71.78 33.14 -71.09
C GLN A 181 -72.97 34.10 -71.32
N ARG A 182 -73.29 34.94 -70.33
CA ARG A 182 -74.35 35.95 -70.48
C ARG A 182 -73.97 37.07 -71.45
N LEU A 183 -72.73 37.52 -71.41
CA LEU A 183 -72.20 38.55 -72.31
C LEU A 183 -72.11 38.05 -73.75
N THR A 184 -71.63 36.83 -73.96
CA THR A 184 -71.61 36.19 -75.29
C THR A 184 -73.03 36.06 -75.83
N PHE A 185 -74.00 35.60 -75.04
CA PHE A 185 -75.41 35.55 -75.44
C PHE A 185 -75.96 36.95 -75.80
N ALA A 186 -75.73 37.96 -74.95
CA ALA A 186 -76.16 39.33 -75.21
C ALA A 186 -75.49 39.91 -76.47
N GLY A 187 -74.19 39.65 -76.66
CA GLY A 187 -73.43 40.03 -77.84
C GLY A 187 -73.99 39.40 -79.11
N SER A 188 -74.24 38.08 -79.11
CA SER A 188 -74.91 37.40 -80.23
C SER A 188 -76.29 37.99 -80.51
N ARG A 189 -77.05 38.39 -79.47
CA ARG A 189 -78.36 39.01 -79.64
C ARG A 189 -78.27 40.41 -80.25
N ILE A 190 -77.32 41.23 -79.81
CA ILE A 190 -77.07 42.56 -80.37
C ILE A 190 -76.61 42.44 -81.82
N GLN A 191 -75.69 41.52 -82.11
CA GLN A 191 -75.24 41.26 -83.47
C GLN A 191 -76.41 40.90 -84.38
N PHE A 192 -77.30 40.00 -83.93
CA PHE A 192 -78.52 39.67 -84.66
C PHE A 192 -79.43 40.89 -84.91
N ILE A 193 -79.61 41.76 -83.90
CA ILE A 193 -80.40 43.00 -84.05
C ILE A 193 -79.72 43.96 -85.03
N SER A 194 -78.40 44.11 -84.95
CA SER A 194 -77.61 44.96 -85.84
C SER A 194 -77.72 44.48 -87.28
N GLU A 195 -77.56 43.18 -87.52
CA GLU A 195 -77.74 42.57 -88.84
C GLU A 195 -79.16 42.81 -89.37
N PHE A 196 -80.18 42.67 -88.51
CA PHE A 196 -81.57 42.98 -88.86
C PHE A 196 -81.78 44.47 -89.20
N LEU A 197 -81.20 45.39 -88.43
CA LEU A 197 -81.29 46.83 -88.66
C LEU A 197 -80.55 47.27 -89.92
N VAL A 198 -79.35 46.75 -90.19
CA VAL A 198 -78.61 47.01 -91.43
C VAL A 198 -79.42 46.54 -92.63
N HIS A 199 -80.06 45.38 -92.55
CA HIS A 199 -80.97 44.90 -93.58
C HIS A 199 -82.18 45.84 -93.79
N ARG A 200 -82.75 46.38 -92.71
CA ARG A 200 -83.84 47.37 -92.76
C ARG A 200 -83.39 48.71 -93.34
N ASP A 201 -82.21 49.18 -92.98
CA ASP A 201 -81.68 50.45 -93.48
C ASP A 201 -81.30 50.35 -94.97
N LEU A 202 -80.86 49.17 -95.46
CA LEU A 202 -80.75 48.89 -96.89
C LEU A 202 -82.11 48.94 -97.62
N GLN A 203 -83.20 48.57 -96.94
CA GLN A 203 -84.58 48.75 -97.46
C GLN A 203 -85.09 50.19 -97.40
N GLN A 204 -84.53 51.04 -96.52
CA GLN A 204 -84.85 52.48 -96.47
C GLN A 204 -84.00 53.29 -97.47
N LYS A 205 -82.73 52.93 -97.69
CA LYS A 205 -81.88 53.54 -98.72
C LYS A 205 -82.33 53.25 -100.15
N THR A 206 -83.23 52.30 -100.37
CA THR A 206 -83.95 52.11 -101.65
C THR A 206 -85.15 53.05 -101.81
N LYS A 207 -85.54 53.83 -100.78
CA LYS A 207 -86.75 54.68 -100.76
C LYS A 207 -86.49 56.18 -100.58
N SER A 208 -85.24 56.61 -100.49
CA SER A 208 -84.88 58.02 -100.29
C SER A 208 -83.74 58.44 -101.23
N TYR A 209 -84.00 58.33 -102.53
CA TYR A 209 -83.39 59.18 -103.54
C TYR A 209 -84.43 60.26 -103.84
N ASP A 210 -84.19 61.52 -103.44
CA ASP A 210 -84.48 62.71 -104.25
C ASP A 210 -84.18 64.02 -103.48
N GLU A 211 -83.41 64.88 -104.18
CA GLU A 211 -83.17 66.34 -104.05
C GLU A 211 -82.18 66.84 -102.96
N ASP A 212 -80.95 67.28 -103.29
CA ASP A 212 -80.46 68.51 -104.01
C ASP A 212 -80.64 69.78 -103.13
N GLY A 213 -79.72 70.74 -102.92
CA GLY A 213 -78.39 71.08 -103.41
C GLY A 213 -78.11 72.57 -103.06
N LYS A 214 -76.82 72.96 -102.92
CA LYS A 214 -76.21 74.30 -103.21
C LYS A 214 -76.61 75.54 -102.37
N ASP A 215 -75.89 76.66 -102.27
CA ASP A 215 -74.52 77.15 -102.61
C ASP A 215 -74.36 78.54 -101.93
N GLY A 216 -73.10 78.98 -101.69
CA GLY A 216 -72.62 80.39 -101.69
C GLY A 216 -73.09 81.36 -100.58
N GLU A 217 -72.51 82.53 -100.33
CA GLU A 217 -71.24 83.21 -100.65
C GLU A 217 -71.24 84.58 -99.88
N VAL A 218 -70.06 85.09 -99.49
CA VAL A 218 -69.66 86.53 -99.24
C VAL A 218 -70.23 87.39 -98.06
N ILE A 219 -69.38 87.63 -97.03
CA ILE A 219 -68.80 88.89 -96.44
C ILE A 219 -69.66 90.20 -96.53
N PRO A 220 -69.86 91.05 -95.46
CA PRO A 220 -68.84 91.95 -94.83
C PRO A 220 -68.97 92.22 -93.31
N ASP A 221 -67.87 92.26 -92.54
CA ASP A 221 -67.08 93.44 -92.15
C ASP A 221 -67.87 94.60 -91.51
N GLU A 222 -67.88 94.67 -90.17
CA GLU A 222 -68.00 95.90 -89.37
C GLU A 222 -67.95 95.58 -87.86
N SER A 223 -66.78 95.72 -87.22
CA SER A 223 -66.64 96.06 -85.77
C SER A 223 -65.15 96.06 -85.36
N THR A 224 -64.42 97.13 -85.70
CA THR A 224 -63.02 97.35 -85.28
C THR A 224 -62.89 98.28 -84.08
N ARG A 225 -63.97 98.52 -83.31
CA ARG A 225 -63.94 99.36 -82.10
C ARG A 225 -64.32 98.66 -80.80
N GLU A 226 -65.09 97.58 -80.83
CA GLU A 226 -65.32 96.73 -79.64
C GLU A 226 -64.18 95.72 -79.41
N ASN A 227 -63.43 95.40 -80.47
CA ASN A 227 -62.30 94.47 -80.42
C ASN A 227 -61.12 95.00 -79.59
N GLU A 228 -60.87 96.31 -79.54
CA GLU A 228 -59.76 96.86 -78.74
C GLU A 228 -60.04 96.84 -77.23
N GLU A 229 -61.28 97.10 -76.80
CA GLU A 229 -61.66 97.03 -75.40
C GLU A 229 -61.81 95.58 -74.92
N HIS A 230 -62.39 94.71 -75.76
CA HIS A 230 -62.44 93.27 -75.48
C HIS A 230 -61.03 92.67 -75.39
N LEU A 231 -60.12 93.03 -76.30
CA LEU A 231 -58.72 92.58 -76.27
C LEU A 231 -57.97 93.11 -75.03
N LYS A 232 -58.21 94.35 -74.58
CA LYS A 232 -57.65 94.87 -73.32
C LYS A 232 -58.16 94.08 -72.10
N SER A 233 -59.46 93.79 -72.04
CA SER A 233 -60.05 93.00 -70.95
C SER A 233 -59.52 91.55 -70.92
N GLU A 234 -59.27 90.97 -72.09
CA GLU A 234 -58.73 89.63 -72.24
C GLU A 234 -57.24 89.57 -71.84
N VAL A 235 -56.45 90.59 -72.20
CA VAL A 235 -55.07 90.73 -71.73
C VAL A 235 -55.01 90.86 -70.22
N GLU A 236 -55.90 91.65 -69.59
CA GLU A 236 -55.98 91.73 -68.13
C GLU A 236 -56.36 90.39 -67.48
N ARG A 237 -57.30 89.65 -68.08
CA ARG A 237 -57.69 88.30 -67.62
C ARG A 237 -56.51 87.33 -67.70
N LEU A 238 -55.80 87.31 -68.83
CA LEU A 238 -54.62 86.49 -69.05
C LEU A 238 -53.46 86.88 -68.10
N LEU A 239 -53.30 88.16 -67.77
CA LEU A 239 -52.32 88.60 -66.77
C LEU A 239 -52.67 88.10 -65.37
N LYS A 240 -53.96 88.11 -64.99
CA LYS A 240 -54.42 87.54 -63.72
C LYS A 240 -54.23 86.02 -63.69
N GLU A 241 -54.60 85.30 -64.75
CA GLU A 241 -54.39 83.86 -64.87
C GLU A 241 -52.90 83.50 -64.82
N ARG A 242 -52.05 84.24 -65.53
CA ARG A 242 -50.59 84.10 -65.47
C ARG A 242 -50.07 84.32 -64.06
N ALA A 243 -50.58 85.30 -63.32
CA ALA A 243 -50.17 85.55 -61.94
C ALA A 243 -50.58 84.41 -61.00
N VAL A 244 -51.79 83.85 -61.18
CA VAL A 244 -52.27 82.67 -60.44
C VAL A 244 -51.39 81.46 -60.75
N LEU A 245 -51.16 81.14 -62.02
CA LEU A 245 -50.32 80.02 -62.44
C LEU A 245 -48.87 80.15 -61.95
N LEU A 246 -48.32 81.37 -61.93
CA LEU A 246 -46.98 81.63 -61.39
C LEU A 246 -46.93 81.32 -59.89
N ASN A 247 -47.96 81.72 -59.13
CA ASN A 247 -48.07 81.42 -57.70
C ASN A 247 -48.26 79.92 -57.43
N GLU A 248 -49.09 79.24 -58.23
CA GLU A 248 -49.26 77.78 -58.14
C GLU A 248 -47.95 77.05 -58.45
N THR A 249 -47.23 77.47 -59.49
CA THR A 249 -45.92 76.90 -59.86
C THR A 249 -44.88 77.14 -58.77
N LYS A 250 -44.87 78.32 -58.14
CA LYS A 250 -44.00 78.61 -56.98
C LYS A 250 -44.34 77.70 -55.80
N LYS A 251 -45.63 77.55 -55.47
CA LYS A 251 -46.08 76.68 -54.38
C LYS A 251 -45.74 75.21 -54.64
N HIS A 252 -45.92 74.74 -55.87
CA HIS A 252 -45.56 73.38 -56.26
C HIS A 252 -44.05 73.14 -56.15
N ASN A 253 -43.23 74.08 -56.62
CA ASN A 253 -41.77 74.01 -56.47
C ASN A 253 -41.34 74.01 -55.00
N GLN A 254 -41.94 74.84 -54.14
CA GLN A 254 -41.67 74.82 -52.70
C GLN A 254 -42.02 73.47 -52.08
N THR A 255 -43.18 72.91 -52.42
CA THR A 255 -43.61 71.59 -51.91
C THR A 255 -42.68 70.47 -52.40
N LEU A 256 -42.21 70.54 -53.64
CA LEU A 256 -41.21 69.61 -54.20
C LEU A 256 -39.88 69.73 -53.46
N GLN A 257 -39.40 70.95 -53.24
CA GLN A 257 -38.15 71.22 -52.53
C GLN A 257 -38.21 70.71 -51.09
N GLU A 258 -39.30 70.97 -50.37
CA GLU A 258 -39.53 70.44 -49.02
C GLU A 258 -39.50 68.90 -49.00
N LYS A 259 -40.18 68.24 -49.96
CA LYS A 259 -40.16 66.77 -50.07
C LYS A 259 -38.76 66.24 -50.40
N THR A 260 -38.02 66.91 -51.28
CA THR A 260 -36.65 66.52 -51.63
C THR A 260 -35.72 66.68 -50.44
N SER A 261 -35.80 67.79 -49.70
CA SER A 261 -35.00 68.00 -48.50
C SER A 261 -35.34 67.01 -47.39
N ALA A 262 -36.62 66.70 -47.18
CA ALA A 262 -37.04 65.69 -46.20
C ALA A 262 -36.55 64.28 -46.56
N LEU A 263 -36.59 63.89 -47.84
CA LEU A 263 -36.02 62.63 -48.30
C LEU A 263 -34.50 62.60 -48.16
N GLN A 264 -33.81 63.70 -48.48
CA GLN A 264 -32.36 63.82 -48.29
C GLN A 264 -31.98 63.61 -46.82
N GLU A 265 -32.63 64.32 -45.90
CA GLU A 265 -32.38 64.19 -44.46
C GLU A 265 -32.67 62.76 -43.97
N GLN A 266 -33.74 62.13 -44.45
CA GLN A 266 -34.05 60.74 -44.13
C GLN A 266 -32.96 59.77 -44.60
N TYR A 267 -32.49 59.90 -45.85
CA TYR A 267 -31.43 59.04 -46.37
C TYR A 267 -30.08 59.31 -45.72
N GLU A 268 -29.73 60.56 -45.43
CA GLU A 268 -28.53 60.93 -44.68
C GLU A 268 -28.56 60.34 -43.27
N GLY A 269 -29.71 60.35 -42.60
CA GLY A 269 -29.92 59.68 -41.32
C GLY A 269 -29.64 58.17 -41.39
N VAL A 270 -30.26 57.48 -42.36
CA VAL A 270 -30.04 56.03 -42.54
C VAL A 270 -28.58 55.72 -42.89
N ILE A 271 -27.94 56.53 -43.75
CA ILE A 271 -26.52 56.36 -44.10
C ILE A 271 -25.64 56.55 -42.85
N GLY A 272 -25.93 57.56 -42.04
CA GLY A 272 -25.23 57.81 -40.77
C GLY A 272 -25.36 56.63 -39.82
N GLU A 273 -26.58 56.13 -39.59
CA GLU A 273 -26.83 54.95 -38.76
C GLU A 273 -26.07 53.73 -39.27
N LYS A 274 -26.12 53.45 -40.58
CA LYS A 274 -25.40 52.32 -41.18
C LYS A 274 -23.88 52.48 -41.07
N ASN A 275 -23.33 53.67 -41.26
CA ASN A 275 -21.91 53.93 -41.08
C ASN A 275 -21.46 53.72 -39.63
N THR A 276 -22.26 54.15 -38.63
CA THR A 276 -21.95 53.86 -37.22
C THR A 276 -22.02 52.38 -36.90
N GLN A 277 -22.94 51.63 -37.52
CA GLN A 277 -23.06 50.19 -37.36
C GLN A 277 -21.85 49.46 -37.99
N ILE A 278 -21.40 49.89 -39.17
CA ILE A 278 -20.21 49.37 -39.83
C ILE A 278 -18.97 49.60 -38.95
N GLY A 279 -18.76 50.82 -38.45
CA GLY A 279 -17.60 51.11 -37.58
C GLY A 279 -17.58 50.27 -36.30
N LYS A 280 -18.76 50.01 -35.68
CA LYS A 280 -18.84 49.10 -34.53
C LYS A 280 -18.47 47.65 -34.88
N LEU A 281 -18.87 47.19 -36.06
CA LEU A 281 -18.53 45.84 -36.53
C LEU A 281 -17.03 45.73 -36.86
N GLU A 282 -16.43 46.74 -37.48
CA GLU A 282 -15.00 46.78 -37.78
C GLU A 282 -14.14 46.73 -36.53
N VAL A 283 -14.48 47.52 -35.50
CA VAL A 283 -13.78 47.48 -34.19
C VAL A 283 -13.93 46.09 -33.55
N SER A 284 -15.14 45.53 -33.52
CA SER A 284 -15.37 44.19 -32.97
C SER A 284 -14.62 43.11 -33.74
N GLU A 285 -14.49 43.24 -35.06
CA GLU A 285 -13.70 42.33 -35.90
C GLU A 285 -12.21 42.44 -35.60
N SER A 286 -11.69 43.67 -35.46
CA SER A 286 -10.29 43.92 -35.08
C SER A 286 -9.96 43.32 -33.71
N GLU A 287 -10.79 43.55 -32.70
CA GLU A 287 -10.60 42.98 -31.35
C GLU A 287 -10.63 41.44 -31.38
N LYS A 288 -11.51 40.84 -32.20
CA LYS A 288 -11.56 39.38 -32.36
C LYS A 288 -10.30 38.85 -33.03
N LYS A 289 -9.76 39.55 -34.04
CA LYS A 289 -8.50 39.18 -34.71
C LYS A 289 -7.32 39.23 -33.75
N GLU A 290 -7.22 40.28 -32.93
CA GLU A 290 -6.18 40.39 -31.90
C GLU A 290 -6.28 39.27 -30.85
N ARG A 291 -7.49 38.96 -30.37
CA ARG A 291 -7.72 37.85 -29.45
C ARG A 291 -7.36 36.50 -30.07
N LEU A 292 -7.72 36.28 -31.34
CA LEU A 292 -7.33 35.06 -32.06
C LEU A 292 -5.82 34.93 -32.20
N HIS A 293 -5.12 36.02 -32.52
CA HIS A 293 -3.66 36.00 -32.61
C HIS A 293 -3.03 35.69 -31.25
N SER A 294 -3.47 36.34 -30.18
CA SER A 294 -2.96 36.07 -28.83
C SER A 294 -3.24 34.64 -28.37
N LEU A 295 -4.41 34.08 -28.69
CA LEU A 295 -4.72 32.67 -28.39
C LEU A 295 -3.87 31.72 -29.23
N GLN A 296 -3.54 32.08 -30.47
CA GLN A 296 -2.67 31.29 -31.32
C GLN A 296 -1.23 31.27 -30.80
N ASP A 297 -0.69 32.41 -30.36
CA ASP A 297 0.64 32.48 -29.74
C ASP A 297 0.68 31.68 -28.42
N GLN A 298 -0.40 31.74 -27.62
CA GLN A 298 -0.53 30.92 -26.41
C GLN A 298 -0.62 29.43 -26.74
N LEU A 299 -1.26 29.05 -27.84
CA LEU A 299 -1.31 27.66 -28.28
C LEU A 299 0.07 27.17 -28.74
N GLU A 300 0.79 27.98 -29.52
CA GLU A 300 2.13 27.66 -30.02
C GLU A 300 3.13 27.48 -28.87
N THR A 301 3.18 28.42 -27.92
CA THR A 301 4.01 28.31 -26.72
C THR A 301 3.68 27.07 -25.88
N LYS A 302 2.39 26.72 -25.75
CA LYS A 302 1.99 25.50 -25.03
C LYS A 302 2.34 24.22 -25.79
N CYS A 303 2.33 24.25 -27.12
CA CYS A 303 2.80 23.13 -27.94
C CYS A 303 4.31 22.93 -27.77
N GLU A 304 5.11 24.00 -27.79
CA GLU A 304 6.56 23.95 -27.55
C GLU A 304 6.90 23.41 -26.15
N GLU A 305 6.24 23.93 -25.10
CA GLU A 305 6.41 23.44 -23.72
C GLU A 305 6.08 21.94 -23.60
N LEU A 306 5.05 21.46 -24.32
CA LEU A 306 4.65 20.06 -24.32
C LEU A 306 5.67 19.19 -25.04
N GLU A 307 6.22 19.67 -26.15
CA GLU A 307 7.29 18.98 -26.89
C GLU A 307 8.55 18.85 -26.02
N GLU A 308 9.01 19.92 -25.38
CA GLU A 308 10.14 19.88 -24.44
C GLU A 308 9.89 18.94 -23.25
N ALA A 309 8.69 18.96 -22.68
CA ALA A 309 8.32 18.04 -21.61
C ALA A 309 8.32 16.57 -22.10
N SER A 310 7.92 16.33 -23.35
CA SER A 310 7.95 14.98 -23.93
C SER A 310 9.38 14.48 -24.17
N GLU A 311 10.28 15.34 -24.64
CA GLU A 311 11.70 15.02 -24.84
C GLU A 311 12.38 14.69 -23.51
N THR A 312 12.19 15.52 -22.49
CA THR A 312 12.75 15.27 -21.15
C THR A 312 12.23 13.98 -20.53
N ILE A 313 10.96 13.63 -20.74
CA ILE A 313 10.40 12.33 -20.32
C ILE A 313 11.10 11.17 -21.02
N GLU A 314 11.34 11.25 -22.33
CA GLU A 314 12.03 10.20 -23.07
C GLU A 314 13.50 10.07 -22.65
N GLU A 315 14.19 11.19 -22.39
CA GLU A 315 15.56 11.17 -21.84
C GLU A 315 15.62 10.49 -20.47
N LEU A 316 14.68 10.81 -19.57
CA LEU A 316 14.59 10.18 -18.25
C LEU A 316 14.26 8.69 -18.35
N LYS A 317 13.35 8.28 -19.25
CA LYS A 317 13.08 6.85 -19.51
C LYS A 317 14.33 6.12 -20.00
N LEU A 318 15.09 6.73 -20.92
CA LEU A 318 16.35 6.15 -21.40
C LEU A 318 17.38 6.04 -20.27
N SER A 319 17.54 7.08 -19.44
CA SER A 319 18.44 7.05 -18.29
C SER A 319 18.06 5.96 -17.29
N LEU A 320 16.76 5.87 -16.93
CA LEU A 320 16.24 4.86 -16.02
C LEU A 320 16.40 3.44 -16.58
N SER A 321 16.20 3.25 -17.89
CA SER A 321 16.44 1.95 -18.53
C SER A 321 17.92 1.54 -18.45
N LYS A 322 18.85 2.47 -18.66
CA LYS A 322 20.29 2.23 -18.56
C LYS A 322 20.66 1.87 -17.12
N GLU A 323 20.22 2.65 -16.15
CA GLU A 323 20.49 2.40 -14.72
C GLU A 323 19.92 1.07 -14.25
N LYS A 324 18.71 0.71 -14.70
CA LYS A 324 18.13 -0.61 -14.43
C LYS A 324 19.03 -1.73 -14.97
N THR A 325 19.51 -1.62 -16.20
CA THR A 325 20.40 -2.64 -16.78
C THR A 325 21.77 -2.73 -16.07
N THR A 326 22.31 -1.61 -15.58
CA THR A 326 23.57 -1.62 -14.82
C THR A 326 23.39 -2.27 -13.46
N ILE A 327 22.32 -1.91 -12.73
CA ILE A 327 22.01 -2.53 -11.43
C ILE A 327 21.76 -4.03 -11.58
N GLU A 328 20.98 -4.45 -12.58
CA GLU A 328 20.74 -5.88 -12.86
C GLU A 328 22.04 -6.64 -13.17
N LYS A 329 22.97 -6.00 -13.90
CA LYS A 329 24.27 -6.58 -14.21
C LYS A 329 25.14 -6.69 -12.96
N GLU A 330 25.27 -5.62 -12.18
CA GLU A 330 26.04 -5.60 -10.94
C GLU A 330 25.50 -6.61 -9.92
N HIS A 331 24.17 -6.70 -9.79
CA HIS A 331 23.54 -7.70 -8.94
C HIS A 331 23.86 -9.13 -9.40
N ARG A 332 23.81 -9.40 -10.72
CA ARG A 332 24.16 -10.71 -11.28
C ARG A 332 25.62 -11.06 -11.01
N GLU A 333 26.54 -10.11 -11.15
CA GLU A 333 27.97 -10.30 -10.86
C GLU A 333 28.23 -10.54 -9.37
N ALA A 334 27.54 -9.81 -8.48
CA ALA A 334 27.63 -10.03 -7.04
C ALA A 334 27.12 -11.41 -6.63
N MET A 335 25.97 -11.84 -7.17
CA MET A 335 25.42 -13.16 -6.93
C MET A 335 26.35 -14.28 -7.40
N GLU A 336 26.99 -14.12 -8.57
CA GLU A 336 27.94 -15.11 -9.07
C GLU A 336 29.20 -15.18 -8.21
N LYS A 337 29.69 -14.03 -7.72
CA LYS A 337 30.82 -13.98 -6.79
C LYS A 337 30.54 -14.68 -5.47
N GLU A 338 29.35 -14.50 -4.89
CA GLU A 338 28.94 -15.20 -3.67
C GLU A 338 28.74 -16.71 -3.91
N ARG A 339 28.20 -17.10 -5.07
CA ARG A 339 28.13 -18.52 -5.45
C ARG A 339 29.51 -19.18 -5.55
N LEU A 340 30.47 -18.49 -6.14
CA LEU A 340 31.86 -18.98 -6.23
C LEU A 340 32.49 -19.13 -4.85
N ARG A 341 32.33 -18.11 -3.96
CA ARG A 341 32.80 -18.19 -2.57
C ARG A 341 32.19 -19.37 -1.82
N ASN A 342 30.88 -19.55 -1.92
CA ASN A 342 30.20 -20.67 -1.28
C ASN A 342 30.68 -22.02 -1.82
N ALA A 343 30.93 -22.14 -3.13
CA ALA A 343 31.49 -23.36 -3.72
C ALA A 343 32.92 -23.65 -3.22
N GLU A 344 33.75 -22.61 -3.07
CA GLU A 344 35.09 -22.72 -2.50
C GLU A 344 35.04 -23.13 -1.02
N ASP A 345 34.19 -22.51 -0.21
CA ASP A 345 34.01 -22.85 1.21
C ASP A 345 33.49 -24.27 1.39
N MET A 346 32.53 -24.71 0.56
CA MET A 346 32.05 -26.09 0.57
C MET A 346 33.16 -27.08 0.22
N SER A 347 33.97 -26.79 -0.79
CA SER A 347 35.13 -27.61 -1.14
C SER A 347 36.14 -27.68 0.00
N MET A 348 36.41 -26.57 0.69
CA MET A 348 37.29 -26.53 1.85
C MET A 348 36.75 -27.37 3.01
N ILE A 349 35.46 -27.26 3.32
CA ILE A 349 34.81 -28.05 4.38
C ILE A 349 34.85 -29.55 4.03
N GLU A 350 34.64 -29.93 2.77
CA GLU A 350 34.76 -31.32 2.33
C GLU A 350 36.18 -31.88 2.53
N ILE A 351 37.21 -31.09 2.22
CA ILE A 351 38.61 -31.47 2.46
C ILE A 351 38.85 -31.66 3.97
N GLN A 352 38.43 -30.70 4.79
CA GLN A 352 38.57 -30.79 6.25
C GLN A 352 37.84 -32.00 6.83
N LEU A 353 36.63 -32.30 6.35
CA LEU A 353 35.86 -33.46 6.75
C LEU A 353 36.59 -34.77 6.41
N ASN A 354 37.20 -34.85 5.22
CA ASN A 354 37.98 -36.01 4.81
C ASN A 354 39.24 -36.19 5.67
N ASP A 355 39.91 -35.10 6.05
CA ASP A 355 41.05 -35.15 6.97
C ASP A 355 40.63 -35.61 8.37
N VAL A 356 39.52 -35.10 8.92
CA VAL A 356 38.97 -35.56 10.20
C VAL A 356 38.61 -37.04 10.14
N ARG A 357 37.96 -37.49 9.06
CA ARG A 357 37.65 -38.92 8.85
C ARG A 357 38.90 -39.79 8.80
N ARG A 358 39.96 -39.31 8.14
CA ARG A 358 41.25 -40.00 8.05
C ARG A 358 41.95 -40.07 9.41
N GLU A 359 41.99 -38.98 10.18
CA GLU A 359 42.56 -38.96 11.53
C GLU A 359 41.75 -39.84 12.50
N HIS A 360 40.42 -39.81 12.41
CA HIS A 360 39.56 -40.72 13.16
C HIS A 360 39.85 -42.20 12.83
N ALA A 361 40.01 -42.55 11.55
CA ALA A 361 40.37 -43.91 11.13
C ALA A 361 41.74 -44.34 11.70
N LYS A 362 42.74 -43.43 11.71
CA LYS A 362 44.04 -43.67 12.35
C LYS A 362 43.89 -43.91 13.86
N ALA A 363 43.11 -43.08 14.56
CA ALA A 363 42.86 -43.22 16.00
C ALA A 363 42.18 -44.56 16.33
N VAL A 364 41.16 -44.95 15.56
CA VAL A 364 40.49 -46.26 15.72
C VAL A 364 41.45 -47.42 15.46
N ALA A 365 42.32 -47.34 14.45
CA ALA A 365 43.32 -48.37 14.19
C ALA A 365 44.35 -48.46 15.33
N ALA A 366 44.80 -47.33 15.86
CA ALA A 366 45.71 -47.26 17.00
C ALA A 366 45.07 -47.88 18.27
N LEU A 367 43.81 -47.56 18.56
CA LEU A 367 43.04 -48.16 19.66
C LEU A 367 42.93 -49.68 19.50
N LYS A 368 42.54 -50.18 18.32
CA LYS A 368 42.47 -51.64 18.07
C LYS A 368 43.83 -52.33 18.24
N ASN A 369 44.92 -51.68 17.83
CA ASN A 369 46.26 -52.22 18.02
C ASN A 369 46.66 -52.24 19.50
N ALA A 370 46.33 -51.20 20.26
CA ALA A 370 46.53 -51.15 21.70
C ALA A 370 45.70 -52.23 22.42
N GLU A 371 44.43 -52.42 22.06
CA GLU A 371 43.57 -53.49 22.61
C GLU A 371 44.14 -54.90 22.35
N ARG A 372 44.65 -55.14 21.12
CA ARG A 372 45.34 -56.39 20.79
C ARG A 372 46.62 -56.57 21.61
N GLN A 373 47.38 -55.50 21.80
CA GLN A 373 48.60 -55.52 22.62
C GLN A 373 48.29 -55.85 24.08
N VAL A 374 47.31 -55.16 24.68
CA VAL A 374 46.83 -55.44 26.04
C VAL A 374 46.32 -56.88 26.15
N SER A 375 45.63 -57.41 25.13
CA SER A 375 45.18 -58.80 25.11
C SER A 375 46.35 -59.79 25.11
N ARG A 376 47.43 -59.50 24.37
CA ARG A 376 48.67 -60.31 24.38
C ARG A 376 49.39 -60.24 25.73
N GLU A 377 49.53 -59.06 26.30
CA GLU A 377 50.15 -58.86 27.63
C GLU A 377 49.35 -59.57 28.72
N LYS A 378 48.01 -59.49 28.67
CA LYS A 378 47.14 -60.23 29.58
C LYS A 378 47.33 -61.75 29.46
N GLN A 379 47.48 -62.27 28.23
CA GLN A 379 47.78 -63.68 28.01
C GLN A 379 49.16 -64.07 28.54
N GLN A 380 50.19 -63.24 28.31
CA GLN A 380 51.54 -63.47 28.85
C GLN A 380 51.55 -63.44 30.38
N ALA A 381 50.92 -62.45 30.99
CA ALA A 381 50.77 -62.36 32.45
C ALA A 381 50.01 -63.56 33.00
N GLY A 382 48.91 -63.97 32.35
CA GLY A 382 48.17 -65.19 32.69
C GLY A 382 49.03 -66.44 32.63
N ASN A 383 49.88 -66.60 31.61
CA ASN A 383 50.82 -67.71 31.48
C ASN A 383 51.91 -67.68 32.57
N MET A 384 52.42 -66.50 32.94
CA MET A 384 53.38 -66.36 34.04
C MET A 384 52.75 -66.76 35.38
N VAL A 385 51.53 -66.29 35.66
CA VAL A 385 50.79 -66.67 36.86
C VAL A 385 50.54 -68.18 36.89
N ALA A 386 50.05 -68.77 35.79
CA ALA A 386 49.84 -70.21 35.68
C ALA A 386 51.13 -71.02 35.86
N ASN A 387 52.28 -70.51 35.40
CA ASN A 387 53.59 -71.13 35.64
C ASN A 387 53.98 -71.08 37.12
N ILE A 388 53.83 -69.93 37.76
CA ILE A 388 54.10 -69.73 39.18
C ILE A 388 53.20 -70.64 40.02
N GLU A 389 51.91 -70.71 39.72
CA GLU A 389 50.95 -71.61 40.38
C GLU A 389 51.36 -73.08 40.24
N ARG A 390 51.81 -73.51 39.05
CA ARG A 390 52.31 -74.86 38.82
C ARG A 390 53.54 -75.16 39.66
N GLU A 391 54.52 -74.24 39.70
CA GLU A 391 55.73 -74.41 40.52
C GLU A 391 55.40 -74.50 42.00
N TYR A 392 54.50 -73.64 42.52
CA TYR A 392 54.07 -73.70 43.91
C TYR A 392 53.25 -74.97 44.19
N SER A 393 52.40 -75.40 43.28
CA SER A 393 51.66 -76.67 43.37
C SER A 393 52.61 -77.87 43.42
N GLU A 394 53.64 -77.91 42.58
CA GLU A 394 54.67 -78.95 42.61
C GLU A 394 55.49 -78.93 43.91
N LYS A 395 55.82 -77.74 44.43
CA LYS A 395 56.50 -77.59 45.74
C LYS A 395 55.60 -78.07 46.88
N LEU A 396 54.32 -77.71 46.88
CA LEU A 396 53.32 -78.19 47.83
C LEU A 396 53.21 -79.71 47.77
N ALA A 397 53.05 -80.30 46.59
CA ALA A 397 52.99 -81.75 46.40
C ALA A 397 54.26 -82.47 46.88
N ARG A 398 55.45 -81.85 46.71
CA ARG A 398 56.72 -82.36 47.27
C ARG A 398 56.71 -82.32 48.80
N CYS A 399 56.31 -81.21 49.40
CA CYS A 399 56.19 -81.08 50.86
C CYS A 399 55.17 -82.07 51.43
N GLU A 400 54.02 -82.25 50.78
CA GLU A 400 53.02 -83.24 51.17
C GLU A 400 53.55 -84.69 51.10
N LYS A 401 54.34 -85.04 50.07
CA LYS A 401 54.99 -86.35 49.99
C LYS A 401 55.99 -86.56 51.11
N GLN A 402 56.80 -85.54 51.42
CA GLN A 402 57.74 -85.58 52.54
C GLN A 402 57.00 -85.73 53.88
N LEU A 403 55.93 -84.96 54.10
CA LEU A 403 55.08 -85.07 55.29
C LEU A 403 54.53 -86.48 55.43
N LYS A 404 53.99 -87.06 54.35
CA LYS A 404 53.49 -88.45 54.34
C LYS A 404 54.60 -89.48 54.64
N SER A 405 55.84 -89.26 54.21
CA SER A 405 56.97 -90.13 54.55
C SER A 405 57.30 -90.06 56.03
N VAL A 406 57.42 -88.85 56.56
CA VAL A 406 57.67 -88.61 57.99
C VAL A 406 56.52 -89.15 58.85
N GLU A 407 55.27 -89.02 58.42
CA GLU A 407 54.12 -89.65 59.09
C GLU A 407 54.20 -91.17 59.08
N LYS A 408 54.64 -91.80 57.98
CA LYS A 408 54.89 -93.25 57.94
C LYS A 408 56.01 -93.67 58.88
N GLU A 409 57.12 -92.93 58.92
CA GLU A 409 58.23 -93.14 59.85
C GLU A 409 57.80 -92.96 61.31
N ARG A 410 57.03 -91.90 61.61
CA ARG A 410 56.40 -91.68 62.92
C ARG A 410 55.46 -92.84 63.27
N ASN A 411 54.66 -93.31 62.32
CA ASN A 411 53.76 -94.44 62.54
C ASN A 411 54.52 -95.74 62.83
N LEU A 412 55.62 -96.01 62.10
CA LEU A 412 56.53 -97.12 62.38
C LEU A 412 57.19 -96.98 63.76
N LEU A 413 57.61 -95.77 64.14
CA LEU A 413 58.17 -95.50 65.46
C LEU A 413 57.14 -95.69 66.57
N MET A 414 55.89 -95.25 66.37
CA MET A 414 54.79 -95.48 67.29
C MET A 414 54.43 -96.96 67.40
N VAL A 415 54.58 -97.74 66.33
CA VAL A 415 54.46 -99.21 66.37
C VAL A 415 55.61 -99.81 67.17
N ARG A 416 56.85 -99.36 66.96
CA ARG A 416 58.02 -99.83 67.72
C ARG A 416 57.95 -99.48 69.20
N ILE A 417 57.44 -98.30 69.54
CA ILE A 417 57.15 -97.89 70.93
C ILE A 417 56.02 -98.74 71.55
N ARG A 418 55.08 -99.26 70.74
CA ARG A 418 54.06 -100.23 71.18
C ARG A 418 54.62 -101.64 71.33
N GLU A 419 55.60 -102.04 70.53
CA GLU A 419 56.28 -103.34 70.60
C GLU A 419 57.25 -103.42 71.79
N ASP A 420 57.95 -102.33 72.13
CA ASP A 420 58.88 -102.25 73.28
C ASP A 420 58.18 -102.03 74.64
N ARG A 421 56.84 -102.12 74.71
CA ARG A 421 56.06 -101.98 75.95
C ARG A 421 55.02 -103.09 76.13
N SER A 422 55.47 -104.27 76.53
CA SER A 422 54.62 -105.31 77.15
C SER A 422 54.92 -105.42 78.65
N HIS A 423 54.01 -104.85 79.46
CA HIS A 423 53.52 -105.27 80.79
C HIS A 423 53.32 -104.17 81.86
N VAL A 424 52.08 -104.15 82.36
CA VAL A 424 51.55 -103.75 83.69
C VAL A 424 50.77 -102.43 83.82
N VAL A 425 49.45 -102.59 83.65
CA VAL A 425 48.32 -102.28 84.58
C VAL A 425 48.03 -100.82 85.01
N ARG A 426 46.71 -100.58 85.04
CA ARG A 426 45.89 -99.72 85.93
C ARG A 426 45.30 -98.44 85.34
N SER A 427 44.00 -98.56 85.05
CA SER A 427 42.91 -97.71 85.54
C SER A 427 42.88 -96.23 85.15
N GLN A 428 41.90 -95.89 84.31
CA GLN A 428 40.75 -94.98 84.59
C GLN A 428 40.81 -94.08 85.85
N PRO A 429 40.10 -92.92 85.93
CA PRO A 429 39.20 -92.29 84.94
C PRO A 429 39.17 -90.72 84.96
N VAL A 430 38.22 -90.14 84.20
CA VAL A 430 37.33 -89.01 84.61
C VAL A 430 37.81 -87.55 84.54
N THR A 431 36.86 -86.72 84.07
CA THR A 431 36.74 -85.25 84.13
C THR A 431 37.74 -84.45 83.28
N GLY A 432 37.35 -83.44 82.51
CA GLY A 432 36.21 -82.54 82.68
C GLY A 432 36.75 -81.11 82.69
N ARG A 433 35.90 -80.18 82.24
CA ARG A 433 36.09 -78.72 82.16
C ARG A 433 37.01 -78.23 81.06
N ASP A 434 36.46 -77.55 80.05
CA ASP A 434 35.73 -76.27 80.07
C ASP A 434 36.64 -75.06 80.24
N ASN A 435 36.34 -74.12 79.36
CA ASN A 435 36.49 -72.68 79.44
C ASN A 435 37.81 -72.10 78.90
N SER A 436 37.78 -71.47 77.73
CA SER A 436 37.04 -70.24 77.36
C SER A 436 37.88 -69.00 77.65
N THR A 437 38.38 -68.38 76.59
CA THR A 437 38.39 -66.91 76.42
C THR A 437 38.47 -66.66 74.91
N LYS A 438 37.34 -66.45 74.23
CA LYS A 438 36.59 -65.18 74.04
C LYS A 438 37.35 -64.13 73.20
N GLY A 439 36.75 -63.87 72.05
CA GLY A 439 36.90 -62.71 71.16
C GLY A 439 36.08 -63.04 69.90
N ASN A 440 34.77 -62.90 69.84
CA ASN A 440 33.93 -61.73 70.10
C ASN A 440 34.29 -60.53 69.22
N ARG A 441 33.63 -60.42 68.07
CA ARG A 441 32.89 -59.24 67.55
C ARG A 441 32.46 -59.58 66.12
N LEU A 442 31.18 -59.84 65.84
CA LEU A 442 30.15 -58.82 65.57
C LEU A 442 30.72 -57.65 64.77
N LEU A 443 30.37 -57.60 63.48
CA LEU A 443 29.69 -56.47 62.83
C LEU A 443 29.31 -56.87 61.39
N LYS A 444 28.01 -57.10 61.17
CA LYS A 444 27.32 -56.57 59.96
C LYS A 444 27.35 -55.02 60.06
N PRO A 445 26.76 -54.24 59.14
CA PRO A 445 26.68 -54.27 57.67
C PRO A 445 27.17 -52.91 57.08
N VAL A 446 27.46 -52.81 55.78
CA VAL A 446 27.29 -51.52 55.07
C VAL A 446 26.79 -51.80 53.65
N LYS A 447 25.51 -51.49 53.43
CA LYS A 447 25.02 -51.06 52.12
C LYS A 447 25.59 -49.66 51.86
N THR A 448 26.18 -49.46 50.69
CA THR A 448 26.09 -48.21 49.94
C THR A 448 25.72 -48.61 48.51
N SER A 449 24.44 -48.83 48.24
CA SER A 449 23.67 -47.88 47.43
C SER A 449 24.00 -46.42 47.71
N ILE A 450 24.48 -45.72 46.67
CA ILE A 450 24.30 -44.32 46.25
C ILE A 450 25.35 -44.17 45.14
N ALA A 451 24.95 -44.41 43.90
CA ALA A 451 24.30 -43.44 43.02
C ALA A 451 25.32 -42.59 42.25
N LYS A 452 25.21 -42.76 40.93
CA LYS A 452 25.23 -41.74 39.87
C LYS A 452 26.58 -41.12 39.48
N GLN A 453 26.65 -40.91 38.16
CA GLN A 453 27.60 -40.13 37.35
C GLN A 453 28.85 -40.91 36.91
N SER A 454 29.09 -41.19 35.63
CA SER A 454 28.48 -40.74 34.39
C SER A 454 28.78 -41.79 33.32
N LEU A 455 27.73 -42.39 32.76
CA LEU A 455 27.78 -43.11 31.47
C LEU A 455 26.46 -42.80 30.76
N GLU A 456 26.25 -41.51 30.55
CA GLU A 456 25.39 -40.97 29.52
C GLU A 456 26.21 -39.87 28.85
N LYS A 457 26.17 -39.85 27.51
CA LYS A 457 27.01 -39.07 26.57
C LYS A 457 28.32 -39.74 26.16
N ASN A 458 28.23 -40.61 25.15
CA ASN A 458 28.73 -40.28 23.81
C ASN A 458 28.56 -41.48 22.87
N ARG A 459 27.32 -41.72 22.43
CA ARG A 459 27.06 -42.45 21.18
C ARG A 459 25.64 -42.21 20.64
N THR A 460 25.36 -40.96 20.31
CA THR A 460 24.41 -40.57 19.26
C THR A 460 24.87 -39.20 18.75
N GLN A 461 25.92 -39.22 17.95
CA GLN A 461 26.21 -38.19 16.96
C GLN A 461 26.60 -38.94 15.70
N GLU A 462 25.57 -39.37 14.97
CA GLU A 462 25.61 -39.46 13.53
C GLU A 462 24.16 -39.43 13.04
N ASN A 463 23.90 -38.47 12.15
CA ASN A 463 22.68 -38.22 11.38
C ASN A 463 21.61 -37.34 12.05
N THR A 464 21.93 -36.05 12.17
CA THR A 464 21.00 -34.98 11.74
C THR A 464 21.71 -34.22 10.63
N VAL A 465 21.34 -34.57 9.40
CA VAL A 465 21.53 -33.71 8.23
C VAL A 465 20.55 -32.56 8.43
N ASP A 466 21.07 -31.34 8.38
CA ASP A 466 20.27 -30.12 8.31
C ASP A 466 19.46 -30.16 7.02
N ASP A 467 18.19 -30.53 7.14
CA ASP A 467 17.10 -30.11 6.24
C ASP A 467 16.22 -29.16 7.05
N GLU A 468 16.60 -27.89 7.10
CA GLU A 468 15.71 -26.78 7.46
C GLU A 468 15.54 -25.87 6.25
N GLU A 469 14.44 -26.06 5.52
CA GLU A 469 13.52 -24.99 5.13
C GLU A 469 12.23 -25.64 4.58
N SER A 470 11.39 -26.11 5.50
CA SER A 470 9.96 -26.24 5.23
C SER A 470 9.19 -25.63 6.39
N GLU A 471 8.63 -24.45 6.13
CA GLU A 471 7.78 -23.70 7.04
C GLU A 471 6.61 -24.58 7.52
N SER A 472 6.74 -25.13 8.73
CA SER A 472 5.62 -25.70 9.44
C SER A 472 4.74 -24.55 9.93
N ILE A 473 3.73 -24.21 9.12
CA ILE A 473 2.63 -23.32 9.49
C ILE A 473 1.99 -23.90 10.74
N LYS A 474 2.24 -23.27 11.89
CA LYS A 474 1.52 -23.58 13.12
C LYS A 474 0.04 -23.30 12.89
N PRO A 475 -0.88 -24.23 13.20
CA PRO A 475 -2.30 -23.96 13.12
C PRO A 475 -2.61 -22.82 14.09
N ILE A 476 -3.12 -21.72 13.55
CA ILE A 476 -3.60 -20.55 14.31
C ILE A 476 -4.57 -21.08 15.37
N ASP A 477 -4.30 -20.73 16.63
CA ASP A 477 -5.12 -21.14 17.75
C ASP A 477 -6.55 -20.68 17.50
N ALA A 478 -7.50 -21.61 17.51
CA ALA A 478 -8.89 -21.34 17.17
C ALA A 478 -9.48 -20.26 18.09
N GLU A 479 -8.94 -20.13 19.30
CA GLU A 479 -9.34 -19.10 20.27
C GLU A 479 -8.84 -17.70 19.88
N GLU A 480 -7.65 -17.61 19.29
CA GLU A 480 -7.05 -16.36 18.80
C GLU A 480 -7.75 -15.87 17.52
N ALA A 481 -8.09 -16.79 16.61
CA ALA A 481 -8.91 -16.49 15.44
C ALA A 481 -10.33 -16.03 15.82
N LEU A 482 -10.92 -16.62 16.86
CA LEU A 482 -12.27 -16.25 17.33
C LEU A 482 -12.27 -14.91 18.08
N THR A 483 -11.14 -14.54 18.69
CA THR A 483 -10.94 -13.22 19.31
C THR A 483 -10.78 -12.15 18.24
N ALA A 484 -9.95 -12.38 17.22
CA ALA A 484 -9.79 -11.48 16.08
C ALA A 484 -11.12 -11.25 15.32
N LEU A 485 -11.94 -12.30 15.13
CA LEU A 485 -13.26 -12.17 14.51
C LEU A 485 -14.24 -11.36 15.34
N LYS A 486 -14.17 -11.45 16.69
CA LYS A 486 -14.99 -10.61 17.57
C LYS A 486 -14.59 -9.14 17.49
N GLU A 487 -13.29 -8.85 17.42
CA GLU A 487 -12.78 -7.48 17.28
C GLU A 487 -13.17 -6.86 15.93
N ILE A 488 -13.03 -7.61 14.82
CA ILE A 488 -13.47 -7.18 13.49
C ILE A 488 -14.99 -6.92 13.47
N LYS A 489 -15.79 -7.72 14.18
CA LYS A 489 -17.22 -7.49 14.31
C LYS A 489 -17.56 -6.21 15.08
N VAL A 490 -16.82 -5.90 16.14
CA VAL A 490 -16.99 -4.65 16.89
C VAL A 490 -16.61 -3.44 16.02
N LEU A 491 -15.48 -3.52 15.32
CA LEU A 491 -15.02 -2.46 14.42
C LEU A 491 -15.99 -2.20 13.26
N SER A 492 -16.52 -3.26 12.63
CA SER A 492 -17.51 -3.11 11.55
C SER A 492 -18.82 -2.48 12.04
N GLN A 493 -19.29 -2.83 13.25
CA GLN A 493 -20.45 -2.17 13.86
C GLN A 493 -20.18 -0.69 14.18
N GLN A 494 -18.94 -0.34 14.52
CA GLN A 494 -18.55 1.04 14.82
C GLN A 494 -18.44 1.88 13.56
N ILE A 495 -17.97 1.31 12.45
CA ILE A 495 -17.95 1.94 11.13
C ILE A 495 -19.38 2.21 10.63
N VAL A 496 -20.30 1.25 10.76
CA VAL A 496 -21.71 1.46 10.38
C VAL A 496 -22.35 2.59 11.20
N LYS A 497 -22.10 2.63 12.52
CA LYS A 497 -22.60 3.73 13.38
C LYS A 497 -22.02 5.10 13.01
N LEU A 498 -20.78 5.16 12.52
CA LEU A 498 -20.17 6.40 12.04
C LEU A 498 -20.76 6.83 10.69
N HIS A 499 -21.05 5.86 9.82
CA HIS A 499 -21.70 6.13 8.53
C HIS A 499 -23.14 6.65 8.71
N ASP A 500 -23.92 6.06 9.64
CA ASP A 500 -25.28 6.53 9.93
C ASP A 500 -25.28 7.93 10.56
N LYS A 501 -24.31 8.24 11.44
CA LYS A 501 -24.15 9.59 12.00
C LYS A 501 -23.71 10.63 10.96
N SER A 502 -22.92 10.24 9.97
CA SER A 502 -22.50 11.10 8.86
C SER A 502 -23.67 11.42 7.92
N SER A 503 -24.54 10.43 7.68
CA SER A 503 -25.78 10.58 6.92
C SER A 503 -26.74 11.61 7.53
N ASP A 504 -26.90 11.63 8.85
CA ASP A 504 -27.81 12.56 9.55
C ASP A 504 -27.30 14.01 9.61
N VAL A 505 -25.98 14.23 9.50
CA VAL A 505 -25.40 15.58 9.44
C VAL A 505 -25.57 16.19 8.04
N SER A 506 -25.52 15.37 6.98
CA SER A 506 -25.69 15.85 5.59
C SER A 506 -27.11 16.29 5.25
N THR A 507 -28.13 15.80 5.95
CA THR A 507 -29.51 16.27 5.78
C THR A 507 -29.81 17.55 6.56
N SER A 508 -29.02 17.87 7.59
CA SER A 508 -29.24 19.06 8.43
C SER A 508 -28.56 20.32 7.87
N GLU A 509 -27.51 20.18 7.05
CA GLU A 509 -26.86 21.31 6.36
C GLU A 509 -27.54 21.74 5.05
N SER A 510 -28.62 21.05 4.63
CA SER A 510 -29.40 21.42 3.43
C SER A 510 -30.64 22.29 3.72
N GLU A 511 -30.92 22.65 4.98
CA GLU A 511 -32.07 23.50 5.38
C GLU A 511 -31.67 24.85 6.03
N LEU A 512 -30.44 25.30 5.86
CA LEU A 512 -29.99 26.68 6.11
C LEU A 512 -29.43 27.28 4.82
#